data_AF-A0A2V9GKI3-F1
#
_entry.id   AF-A0A2V9GKI3-F1
#
_cell.length_a   1.000
_cell.length_b   1.000
_cell.length_c   1.000
_cell.angle_alpha   90.00
_cell.angle_beta   90.00
_cell.angle_gamma   90.00
#
_symmetry.space_group_name_H-M   'P 1'
#
loop_
_entity.id
_entity.type
_entity.pdbx_description
1 polymer ?
#
loop_
_entity_poly.entity_id
_entity_poly.type
_entity_poly.pdbx_seq_one_letter_code
_entity_poly.pdbx_strand_id
1 'polypeptide(L)'
;MPEAVRFESECSVPGWRLVKDLDRYGLDREIREAGGTFFCLAGEIRATVFGIDEEKMVRRTIAEILARLKLEKFNSLEITQVASEASRRFLGLLCVTVSAQSQHIQGPARLAAA
;
A
#
# COMPACT_ATOMS: atom_id res chain seq x y z
N MET A 1 4.95 2.59 -12.40
CA MET A 1 6.29 2.28 -11.88
C MET A 1 7.31 2.72 -12.91
N PRO A 2 8.38 3.43 -12.55
CA PRO A 2 9.48 3.72 -13.47
C PRO A 2 10.07 2.39 -13.98
N GLU A 3 10.27 2.24 -15.29
CA GLU A 3 10.78 0.99 -15.90
C GLU A 3 12.17 0.58 -15.37
N ALA A 4 12.91 1.55 -14.83
CA ALA A 4 14.26 1.38 -14.31
C ALA A 4 14.33 0.54 -13.02
N VAL A 5 13.22 0.37 -12.28
CA VAL A 5 13.23 -0.35 -11.00
C VAL A 5 12.24 -1.50 -11.03
N ARG A 6 12.76 -2.73 -10.91
CA ARG A 6 11.96 -3.94 -10.77
C ARG A 6 12.06 -4.44 -9.34
N PHE A 7 10.93 -4.46 -8.66
CA PHE A 7 10.81 -5.01 -7.32
C PHE A 7 10.29 -6.44 -7.38
N GLU A 8 10.80 -7.29 -6.48
CA GLU A 8 10.10 -8.53 -6.17
C GLU A 8 8.71 -8.20 -5.65
N SER A 9 7.70 -8.76 -6.31
CA SER A 9 6.32 -8.43 -6.00
C SER A 9 5.37 -9.56 -6.33
N GLU A 10 4.24 -9.60 -5.62
CA GLU A 10 3.15 -10.54 -5.86
C GLU A 10 1.82 -9.83 -6.09
N CYS A 11 0.90 -10.50 -6.78
CA CYS A 11 -0.45 -9.99 -6.97
C CYS A 11 -1.18 -9.93 -5.61
N SER A 12 -1.70 -8.75 -5.24
CA SER A 12 -2.42 -8.56 -3.98
C SER A 12 -3.92 -8.40 -4.21
N VAL A 13 -4.32 -7.34 -4.91
CA VAL A 13 -5.69 -7.07 -5.35
C VAL A 13 -5.67 -6.60 -6.81
N PRO A 14 -6.79 -6.63 -7.55
CA PRO A 14 -6.78 -6.29 -8.98
C PRO A 14 -6.12 -4.94 -9.27
N GLY A 15 -5.09 -4.94 -10.13
CA GLY A 15 -4.31 -3.75 -10.50
C GLY A 15 -3.22 -3.32 -9.52
N TRP A 16 -3.08 -4.01 -8.38
CA TRP A 16 -2.10 -3.69 -7.34
C TRP A 16 -1.20 -4.88 -7.02
N ARG A 17 0.08 -4.58 -6.76
CA ARG A 17 1.07 -5.58 -6.37
C ARG A 17 1.65 -5.23 -5.00
N LEU A 18 1.88 -6.25 -4.19
CA LEU A 18 2.60 -6.13 -2.93
C LEU A 18 4.09 -6.27 -3.21
N VAL A 19 4.87 -5.28 -2.80
CA VAL A 19 6.34 -5.34 -2.83
C VAL A 19 6.81 -6.22 -1.68
N LYS A 20 7.74 -7.15 -1.97
CA LYS A 20 8.37 -8.02 -0.99
C LYS A 20 9.79 -7.57 -0.68
N ASP A 21 10.30 -8.04 0.45
CA ASP A 21 11.71 -7.96 0.86
C ASP A 21 12.29 -6.55 0.99
N LEU A 22 11.44 -5.53 0.94
CA LEU A 22 11.78 -4.13 1.14
C LEU A 22 10.80 -3.51 2.13
N ASP A 23 11.36 -2.89 3.16
CA ASP A 23 10.61 -1.93 3.96
C ASP A 23 10.49 -0.59 3.22
N ARG A 24 9.79 0.37 3.86
CA ARG A 24 9.61 1.72 3.31
C ARG A 24 10.93 2.39 2.95
N TYR A 25 11.96 2.22 3.78
CA TYR A 25 13.25 2.87 3.61
C TYR A 25 14.04 2.24 2.45
N GLY A 26 14.06 0.91 2.38
CA GLY A 26 14.64 0.17 1.27
C GLY A 26 13.98 0.56 -0.06
N LEU A 27 12.65 0.61 -0.09
CA LEU A 27 11.91 1.02 -1.28
C LEU A 27 12.24 2.47 -1.71
N ASP A 28 12.27 3.42 -0.76
CA ASP A 28 12.65 4.81 -1.01
C ASP A 28 14.07 4.93 -1.57
N ARG A 29 15.02 4.17 -1.02
CA ARG A 29 16.42 4.14 -1.48
C ARG A 29 16.52 3.69 -2.93
N GLU A 30 15.94 2.54 -3.28
CA GLU A 30 15.99 2.01 -4.65
C GLU A 30 15.35 2.98 -5.67
N ILE A 31 14.23 3.63 -5.30
CA ILE A 31 13.58 4.63 -6.14
C ILE A 31 14.48 5.84 -6.35
N ARG A 32 15.14 6.33 -5.28
CA ARG A 32 16.05 7.49 -5.36
C ARG A 32 17.31 7.18 -6.14
N GLU A 33 17.88 5.99 -5.99
CA GLU A 33 19.04 5.54 -6.76
C GLU A 33 18.74 5.48 -8.27
N ALA A 34 17.50 5.17 -8.64
CA ALA A 34 17.01 5.26 -10.02
C ALA A 34 16.60 6.68 -10.46
N GLY A 35 16.87 7.70 -9.65
CA GLY A 35 16.57 9.11 -9.92
C GLY A 35 15.09 9.50 -9.70
N GLY A 36 14.27 8.63 -9.11
CA GLY A 36 12.88 8.90 -8.80
C GLY A 36 12.66 9.55 -7.42
N THR A 37 11.40 9.82 -7.10
CA THR A 37 10.99 10.30 -5.76
C THR A 37 9.83 9.46 -5.23
N PHE A 38 9.80 9.27 -3.91
CA PHE A 38 8.74 8.58 -3.18
C PHE A 38 8.31 9.43 -1.99
N PHE A 39 7.03 9.81 -1.94
CA PHE A 39 6.53 10.71 -0.90
C PHE A 39 5.07 10.42 -0.51
N CYS A 40 4.74 10.79 0.72
CA CYS A 40 3.42 10.59 1.30
C CYS A 40 2.48 11.70 0.82
N LEU A 41 1.32 11.31 0.31
CA LEU A 41 0.19 12.20 0.12
C LEU A 41 -0.57 12.18 1.46
N ALA A 42 -0.48 13.27 2.23
CA ALA A 42 -0.92 13.30 3.62
C ALA A 42 -2.35 12.75 3.81
N GLY A 43 -2.55 11.96 4.87
CA GLY A 43 -3.84 11.38 5.26
C GLY A 43 -3.72 9.89 5.57
N GLU A 44 -3.73 9.52 6.86
CA GLU A 44 -3.91 8.11 7.22
C GLU A 44 -5.34 7.69 6.89
N ILE A 45 -5.48 6.57 6.20
CA ILE A 45 -6.76 5.93 5.92
C ILE A 45 -6.81 4.60 6.62
N ARG A 46 -7.96 4.37 7.27
CA ARG A 46 -8.23 3.17 8.03
C ARG A 46 -9.50 2.51 7.54
N ALA A 47 -9.48 1.20 7.40
CA ALA A 47 -10.67 0.39 7.19
C ALA A 47 -10.68 -0.80 8.16
N THR A 48 -11.89 -1.23 8.52
CA THR A 48 -12.12 -2.32 9.45
C THR A 48 -13.15 -3.26 8.86
N VAL A 49 -12.86 -4.55 8.87
CA VAL A 49 -13.78 -5.60 8.40
C VAL A 49 -13.92 -6.70 9.44
N PHE A 50 -15.04 -7.44 9.36
CA PHE A 50 -15.34 -8.59 10.22
C PHE A 50 -15.40 -9.89 9.40
N GLY A 51 -15.03 -11.01 10.00
CA GLY A 51 -15.03 -12.31 9.32
C GLY A 51 -14.43 -13.46 10.13
N ILE A 52 -14.02 -14.53 9.44
CA ILE A 52 -13.50 -15.76 10.05
C ILE A 52 -12.12 -16.18 9.52
N ASP A 53 -11.68 -15.56 8.43
CA ASP A 53 -10.45 -15.88 7.71
C ASP A 53 -9.64 -14.60 7.61
N GLU A 54 -8.58 -14.53 8.41
CA GLU A 54 -7.80 -13.32 8.61
C GLU A 54 -7.11 -12.86 7.32
N GLU A 55 -6.55 -13.77 6.52
CA GLU A 55 -5.89 -13.45 5.27
C GLU A 55 -6.87 -12.84 4.25
N LYS A 56 -8.05 -13.45 4.08
CA LYS A 56 -9.10 -12.90 3.21
C LYS A 56 -9.60 -11.56 3.72
N MET A 57 -9.70 -11.39 5.04
CA MET A 57 -10.09 -10.13 5.64
C MET A 57 -9.07 -9.03 5.35
N VAL A 58 -7.77 -9.27 5.52
CA VAL A 58 -6.72 -8.30 5.19
C VAL A 58 -6.82 -7.86 3.73
N ARG A 59 -6.93 -8.81 2.78
CA ARG A 59 -7.08 -8.48 1.35
C ARG A 59 -8.33 -7.66 1.06
N ARG A 60 -9.46 -7.99 1.70
CA ARG A 60 -10.71 -7.24 1.58
C ARG A 60 -10.58 -5.82 2.12
N THR A 61 -9.94 -5.65 3.28
CA THR A 61 -9.70 -4.34 3.88
C THR A 61 -8.82 -3.47 2.99
N ILE A 62 -7.76 -4.04 2.40
CA ILE A 62 -6.90 -3.33 1.44
C ILE A 62 -7.71 -2.89 0.21
N ALA A 63 -8.52 -3.78 -0.36
CA ALA A 63 -9.39 -3.43 -1.49
C ALA A 63 -10.38 -2.31 -1.14
N GLU A 64 -10.90 -2.28 0.09
CA GLU A 64 -11.78 -1.22 0.58
C GLU A 64 -11.06 0.13 0.73
N ILE A 65 -9.84 0.14 1.28
CA ILE A 65 -9.00 1.35 1.35
C ILE A 65 -8.76 1.91 -0.06
N LEU A 66 -8.36 1.06 -1.00
CA LEU A 66 -8.10 1.45 -2.39
C LEU A 66 -9.37 1.95 -3.09
N ALA A 67 -10.52 1.36 -2.81
CA ALA A 67 -11.80 1.83 -3.34
C ALA A 67 -12.18 3.24 -2.82
N ARG A 68 -11.89 3.54 -1.55
CA ARG A 68 -12.11 4.87 -0.94
C ARG A 68 -11.18 5.93 -1.53
N LEU A 69 -9.96 5.52 -1.86
CA LEU A 69 -8.91 6.38 -2.42
C LEU A 69 -9.03 6.70 -3.91
N LYS A 70 -10.02 6.15 -4.63
CA LYS A 70 -10.17 6.30 -6.10
C LYS A 70 -10.24 7.74 -6.62
N LEU A 71 -10.43 8.73 -5.75
CA LEU A 71 -10.46 10.16 -6.10
C LEU A 71 -9.07 10.83 -6.04
N GLU A 72 -8.09 10.22 -5.37
CA GLU A 72 -6.75 10.76 -5.21
C GLU A 72 -5.79 10.23 -6.30
N LYS A 73 -4.87 11.07 -6.78
CA LYS A 73 -3.84 10.67 -7.74
C LYS A 73 -2.64 10.05 -7.03
N PHE A 74 -2.77 8.81 -6.57
CA PHE A 74 -1.70 8.04 -5.94
C PHE A 74 -1.40 6.76 -6.75
N ASN A 75 -0.22 6.20 -6.57
CA ASN A 75 0.20 4.99 -7.29
C ASN A 75 0.95 3.97 -6.41
N SER A 76 1.03 4.26 -5.12
CA SER A 76 1.61 3.39 -4.10
C SER A 76 0.85 3.54 -2.78
N LEU A 77 0.73 2.48 -2.01
CA LEU A 77 0.02 2.47 -0.73
C LEU A 77 0.94 1.83 0.30
N GLU A 78 1.28 2.57 1.35
CA GLU A 78 2.04 2.04 2.47
C GLU A 78 1.09 1.54 3.55
N ILE A 79 1.13 0.25 3.88
CA ILE A 79 0.40 -0.31 5.01
C ILE A 79 1.21 -0.03 6.27
N THR A 80 0.72 0.87 7.13
CA THR A 80 1.42 1.28 8.35
C THR A 80 1.10 0.37 9.52
N GLN A 81 -0.09 -0.24 9.53
CA GLN A 81 -0.52 -1.14 10.59
C GLN A 81 -1.53 -2.16 10.08
N VAL A 82 -1.34 -3.43 10.46
CA VAL A 82 -2.37 -4.46 10.41
C VAL A 82 -2.69 -4.84 11.85
N ALA A 83 -3.79 -4.31 12.37
CA ALA A 83 -4.28 -4.65 13.69
C ALA A 83 -5.28 -5.81 13.56
N SER A 84 -4.77 -7.02 13.79
CA SER A 84 -5.59 -8.22 13.97
C SER A 84 -5.68 -8.50 15.46
N GLU A 85 -6.82 -8.17 16.05
CA GLU A 85 -7.03 -8.41 17.48
C GLU A 85 -7.82 -9.71 17.62
N ALA A 86 -7.10 -10.83 17.84
CA ALA A 86 -7.72 -12.12 18.14
C ALA A 86 -8.64 -12.07 19.38
N SER A 87 -8.41 -11.09 20.27
CA SER A 87 -9.24 -10.75 21.43
C SER A 87 -10.47 -9.88 21.09
N ARG A 88 -10.47 -9.13 19.97
CA ARG A 88 -11.67 -8.44 19.45
C ARG A 88 -12.49 -9.38 18.59
N ARG A 89 -12.99 -10.45 19.21
CA ARG A 89 -14.13 -11.16 18.64
C ARG A 89 -15.38 -10.34 18.94
N PHE A 90 -15.95 -9.70 17.92
CA PHE A 90 -17.24 -9.03 18.05
C PHE A 90 -18.32 -9.97 17.54
N LEU A 91 -19.25 -10.37 18.40
CA LEU A 91 -20.31 -11.34 18.06
C LEU A 91 -19.79 -12.67 17.49
N GLY A 92 -18.61 -13.11 17.94
CA GLY A 92 -17.98 -14.36 17.48
C GLY A 92 -17.19 -14.25 16.16
N LEU A 93 -17.11 -13.07 15.56
CA LEU A 93 -16.32 -12.82 14.34
C LEU A 93 -15.01 -12.12 14.67
N LEU A 94 -13.94 -12.47 13.95
CA LEU A 94 -12.67 -11.75 13.97
C LEU A 94 -12.88 -10.32 13.46
N CYS A 95 -12.04 -9.41 13.93
CA CYS A 95 -11.99 -8.02 13.50
C CYS A 95 -10.56 -7.69 13.04
N VAL A 96 -10.43 -7.24 11.78
CA VAL A 96 -9.15 -6.78 11.22
C VAL A 96 -9.30 -5.32 10.86
N THR A 97 -8.39 -4.50 11.36
CA THR A 97 -8.26 -3.10 10.99
C THR A 97 -6.92 -2.90 10.29
N VAL A 98 -6.94 -2.31 9.09
CA VAL A 98 -5.74 -1.90 8.36
C VAL A 98 -5.67 -0.39 8.34
N SER A 99 -4.51 0.15 8.69
CA SER A 99 -4.15 1.55 8.49
C SER A 99 -3.14 1.65 7.35
N ALA A 100 -3.30 2.67 6.52
CA ALA A 100 -2.43 2.90 5.39
C ALA A 100 -2.26 4.40 5.09
N GLN A 101 -1.20 4.72 4.37
CA GLN A 101 -0.95 6.05 3.83
C GLN A 101 -0.84 5.98 2.31
N SER A 102 -1.52 6.88 1.62
CA SER A 102 -1.34 7.02 0.17
C SER A 102 0.05 7.62 -0.10
N GLN A 103 0.76 7.00 -1.04
CA GLN A 103 2.08 7.41 -1.44
C GLN A 103 2.11 7.63 -2.95
N HIS A 104 3.06 8.45 -3.39
CA HIS A 104 3.24 8.74 -4.80
C HIS A 104 4.69 8.55 -5.20
N ILE A 105 4.88 7.80 -6.28
CA ILE A 105 6.18 7.52 -6.88
C ILE A 105 6.27 8.27 -8.20
N GLN A 106 7.31 9.08 -8.36
CA GLN A 106 7.64 9.74 -9.61
C GLN A 106 8.91 9.14 -10.19
N GLY A 107 8.93 8.93 -11.50
CA GLY A 107 10.15 8.56 -12.20
C GLY A 107 11.12 9.74 -12.31
N PRO A 108 12.35 9.49 -12.81
CA PRO A 108 13.32 10.55 -13.02
C PRO A 108 12.75 11.65 -13.91
N ALA A 109 13.05 12.91 -13.54
CA ALA A 109 12.71 14.05 -14.36
C ALA A 109 13.43 13.92 -15.71
N ARG A 110 12.67 13.75 -16.80
CA ARG A 110 13.21 13.92 -18.14
C ARG A 110 13.52 15.40 -18.33
N LEU A 111 14.80 15.77 -18.26
CA LEU A 111 15.24 17.04 -18.82
C LEU A 111 14.96 16.99 -20.33
N ALA A 112 14.03 17.83 -20.81
CA ALA A 112 13.87 18.04 -22.24
C ALA A 112 15.17 18.65 -22.76
N ALA A 113 15.84 17.98 -23.68
CA ALA A 113 16.96 18.58 -24.42
C ALA A 113 16.41 19.81 -25.17
N ALA A 114 17.02 20.97 -24.93
CA ALA A 114 16.73 22.22 -25.62
C ALA A 114 17.31 22.22 -27.04
#